data_AF-A0A4U5P9W1-F1
#
_entry.id   AF-A0A4U5P9W1-F1
#
_cell.length_a   1.000
_cell.length_b   1.000
_cell.length_c   1.000
_cell.angle_alpha   90.00
_cell.angle_beta   90.00
_cell.angle_gamma   90.00
#
_symmetry.space_group_name_H-M   'P 1'
#
loop_
_entity.id
_entity.type
_entity.pdbx_description
1 polymer ?
#
loop_
_entity_poly.entity_id
_entity_poly.type
_entity_poly.pdbx_seq_one_letter_code
_entity_poly.pdbx_strand_id
1 'polypeptide(L)'
;MTTESTVKWLTRDGYTFTNESCQVARELAASVDLRVTLVLRIAFSTIGLLLFAAFLYASNTLTLYHVNAKLLFKFNYLWVFMQCITYIALHIYDLLRFGQNYADPCDYLIPAWLSVFMRAMPNVATYGQCWSMFALALERSVATYASVPYEQSNNTTIGWIMVVTQVFMPFLWIFILVSDYSWNELKITCTVSSTKTNSLFQILTTCLALVEIFTIVLLCSLFFINKYLRYKADHTLTAPNKLGHKFQLMENIKAIRLLIPINVVHFLCFAGTMIAQPLNNALSYNLSPRDYSVRIETLNFIPIYSMLMPIVLWYVCCKYHVYRKLPALRSSSVSDCPQRMQKNETEIYFEQFEMTINGPQKRDSFISHCRIA
;
A
#
# COMPACT_ATOMS: atom_id res chain seq x y z
N MET A 1 -7.76 20.55 52.90
CA MET A 1 -7.13 19.41 52.21
C MET A 1 -8.10 18.25 52.24
N THR A 2 -8.94 18.15 51.21
CA THR A 2 -9.78 16.99 50.95
C THR A 2 -9.49 16.62 49.51
N THR A 3 -8.72 15.56 49.34
CA THR A 3 -8.26 15.01 48.07
C THR A 3 -9.44 14.50 47.25
N GLU A 4 -9.99 15.37 46.41
CA GLU A 4 -10.78 14.97 45.24
C GLU A 4 -9.84 14.20 44.30
N SER A 5 -9.99 12.88 44.30
CA SER A 5 -9.35 11.97 43.35
C SER A 5 -10.38 11.02 42.77
N THR A 6 -11.37 11.59 42.10
CA THR A 6 -12.39 10.85 41.34
C THR A 6 -12.18 11.07 39.84
N VAL A 7 -11.12 10.50 39.29
CA VAL A 7 -11.04 10.22 37.85
C VAL A 7 -10.27 8.92 37.65
N LYS A 8 -10.99 7.83 37.38
CA LYS A 8 -10.43 6.61 36.78
C LYS A 8 -11.30 6.21 35.61
N TRP A 9 -10.94 6.69 34.42
CA TRP A 9 -11.58 6.27 33.17
C TRP A 9 -10.71 5.26 32.42
N LEU A 10 -11.00 4.01 32.77
CA LEU A 10 -10.87 2.76 32.00
C LEU A 10 -11.49 1.77 32.98
N THR A 11 -12.80 1.54 32.92
CA THR A 11 -13.45 0.65 33.89
C THR A 11 -13.02 -0.78 33.61
N ARG A 12 -11.98 -1.18 34.35
CA ARG A 12 -11.32 -2.48 34.43
C ARG A 12 -12.18 -3.54 35.13
N ASP A 13 -13.39 -3.17 35.56
CA ASP A 13 -14.27 -4.02 36.35
C ASP A 13 -15.59 -4.21 35.58
N GLY A 14 -15.98 -5.47 35.40
CA GLY A 14 -17.06 -5.91 34.50
C GLY A 14 -18.32 -5.04 34.53
N TYR A 15 -18.79 -4.68 33.34
CA TYR A 15 -19.93 -3.78 33.13
C TYR A 15 -21.22 -4.30 33.75
N THR A 16 -21.69 -3.62 34.78
CA THR A 16 -23.11 -3.29 34.89
C THR A 16 -23.39 -2.09 33.97
N PHE A 17 -24.48 -2.16 33.20
CA PHE A 17 -24.94 -1.04 32.39
C PHE A 17 -25.19 0.17 33.29
N THR A 18 -24.39 1.22 33.16
CA THR A 18 -24.63 2.48 33.87
C THR A 18 -25.35 3.46 32.96
N ASN A 19 -26.26 4.25 33.53
CA ASN A 19 -26.92 5.36 32.84
C ASN A 19 -25.91 6.31 32.15
N GLU A 20 -24.68 6.37 32.64
CA GLU A 20 -23.60 7.19 32.08
C GLU A 20 -23.24 6.81 30.63
N SER A 21 -23.17 5.52 30.28
CA SER A 21 -22.81 5.09 28.93
C SER A 21 -23.85 5.51 27.89
N CYS A 22 -25.13 5.47 28.27
CA CYS A 22 -26.23 5.91 27.42
C CYS A 22 -26.24 7.43 27.24
N GLN A 23 -25.90 8.20 28.29
CA GLN A 23 -25.75 9.66 28.16
C GLN A 23 -24.60 10.03 27.22
N VAL A 24 -23.44 9.36 27.33
CA VAL A 24 -22.32 9.58 26.40
C VAL A 24 -22.74 9.31 24.95
N ALA A 25 -23.51 8.25 24.70
CA ALA A 25 -24.01 7.95 23.37
C ALA A 25 -24.91 9.06 22.81
N ARG A 26 -25.80 9.62 23.65
CA ARG A 26 -26.64 10.77 23.28
C ARG A 26 -25.84 12.03 23.01
N GLU A 27 -24.86 12.35 23.86
CA GLU A 27 -23.96 13.49 23.67
C GLU A 27 -23.14 13.35 22.38
N LEU A 28 -22.70 12.14 22.08
CA LEU A 28 -21.98 11.82 20.84
C LEU A 28 -22.90 11.97 19.62
N ALA A 29 -24.15 11.51 19.71
CA ALA A 29 -25.16 11.66 18.64
C ALA A 29 -25.49 13.14 18.34
N ALA A 30 -25.50 13.98 19.38
CA ALA A 30 -25.70 15.42 19.29
C ALA A 30 -24.45 16.18 18.81
N SER A 31 -23.29 15.53 18.76
CA SER A 31 -22.03 16.15 18.39
C SER A 31 -21.99 16.54 16.90
N VAL A 32 -21.92 17.85 16.63
CA VAL A 32 -21.76 18.38 15.27
C VAL A 32 -20.43 17.91 14.67
N ASP A 33 -19.37 17.87 15.47
CA ASP A 33 -18.03 17.47 15.02
C ASP A 33 -17.99 16.05 14.47
N LEU A 34 -18.70 15.12 15.12
CA LEU A 34 -18.80 13.74 14.65
C LEU A 34 -19.56 13.68 13.33
N ARG A 35 -20.70 14.37 13.22
CA ARG A 35 -21.52 14.39 12.00
C ARG A 35 -20.74 14.95 10.82
N VAL A 36 -20.04 16.06 11.01
CA VAL A 36 -19.16 16.64 9.98
C VAL A 36 -18.07 15.66 9.58
N THR A 37 -17.41 15.02 10.54
CA THR A 37 -16.36 14.03 10.28
C THR A 37 -16.90 12.83 9.47
N LEU A 38 -18.07 12.29 9.83
CA LEU A 38 -18.70 11.20 9.09
C LEU A 38 -19.06 11.60 7.66
N VAL A 39 -19.65 12.78 7.45
CA VAL A 39 -20.01 13.29 6.11
C VAL A 39 -18.77 13.48 5.24
N LEU A 40 -17.70 14.09 5.77
CA LEU A 40 -16.45 14.27 5.04
C LEU A 40 -15.83 12.94 4.61
N ARG A 41 -15.91 11.92 5.45
CA ARG A 41 -15.39 10.58 5.14
C ARG A 41 -16.20 9.87 4.07
N ILE A 42 -17.53 9.94 4.15
CA ILE A 42 -18.40 9.43 3.08
C ILE A 42 -18.03 10.13 1.77
N ALA A 43 -17.83 11.45 1.79
CA ALA A 43 -17.43 12.21 0.61
C ALA A 43 -16.06 11.75 0.06
N PHE A 44 -15.02 11.66 0.90
CA PHE A 44 -13.69 11.22 0.47
C PHE A 44 -13.69 9.78 -0.07
N SER A 45 -14.37 8.84 0.60
CA SER A 45 -14.48 7.46 0.12
C SER A 45 -15.28 7.37 -1.19
N THR A 46 -16.33 8.18 -1.37
CA THR A 46 -17.12 8.22 -2.62
C THR A 46 -16.31 8.81 -3.77
N ILE A 47 -15.65 9.94 -3.55
CA ILE A 47 -14.75 10.56 -4.55
C ILE A 47 -13.62 9.59 -4.90
N GLY A 48 -13.00 8.97 -3.90
CA GLY A 48 -11.97 7.95 -4.08
C GLY A 48 -12.45 6.78 -4.94
N LEU A 49 -13.65 6.25 -4.66
CA LEU A 49 -14.26 5.17 -5.44
C LEU A 49 -14.46 5.56 -6.92
N LEU A 50 -14.98 6.76 -7.18
CA LEU A 50 -15.21 7.26 -8.55
C LEU A 50 -13.90 7.50 -9.30
N LEU A 51 -12.93 8.17 -8.67
CA LEU A 51 -11.61 8.42 -9.26
C LEU A 51 -10.88 7.10 -9.56
N PHE A 52 -11.00 6.12 -8.67
CA PHE A 52 -10.37 4.83 -8.85
C PHE A 52 -11.02 4.02 -9.97
N ALA A 53 -12.35 4.02 -10.07
CA ALA A 53 -13.08 3.43 -11.18
C ALA A 53 -12.69 4.08 -12.52
N ALA A 54 -12.62 5.41 -12.57
CA ALA A 54 -12.17 6.15 -13.74
C ALA A 54 -10.71 5.81 -14.12
N PHE A 55 -9.82 5.68 -13.13
CA PHE A 55 -8.44 5.25 -13.35
C PHE A 55 -8.36 3.83 -13.93
N LEU A 56 -9.10 2.86 -13.37
CA LEU A 56 -9.12 1.49 -13.88
C LEU A 56 -9.67 1.41 -15.31
N TYR A 57 -10.66 2.24 -15.65
CA TYR A 57 -11.21 2.32 -17.00
C TYR A 57 -10.20 2.92 -18.00
N ALA A 58 -9.52 3.99 -17.61
CA ALA A 58 -8.63 4.74 -18.50
C ALA A 58 -7.24 4.13 -18.67
N SER A 59 -6.79 3.28 -17.73
CA SER A 59 -5.37 3.01 -17.55
C SER A 59 -4.99 1.55 -17.78
N ASN A 60 -4.17 1.31 -18.81
CA ASN A 60 -3.44 0.03 -19.00
C ASN A 60 -1.98 0.15 -18.51
N THR A 61 -1.74 0.93 -17.44
CA THR A 61 -0.40 1.41 -17.05
C THR A 61 0.49 0.40 -16.34
N LEU A 62 -0.04 -0.78 -16.00
CA LEU A 62 0.72 -1.84 -15.37
C LEU A 62 1.69 -2.55 -16.34
N THR A 63 1.83 -2.13 -17.60
CA THR A 63 2.72 -2.81 -18.57
C THR A 63 4.17 -2.90 -18.13
N LEU A 64 4.64 -1.99 -17.27
CA LEU A 64 6.05 -1.82 -16.87
C LEU A 64 6.53 -2.77 -15.78
N TYR A 65 5.62 -3.39 -15.05
CA TYR A 65 5.99 -4.22 -13.92
C TYR A 65 6.18 -5.66 -14.39
N HIS A 66 6.98 -6.43 -13.68
CA HIS A 66 7.02 -7.89 -13.86
C HIS A 66 5.63 -8.49 -13.55
N VAL A 67 5.30 -9.66 -14.10
CA VAL A 67 3.96 -10.28 -13.96
C VAL A 67 3.54 -10.44 -12.50
N ASN A 68 4.48 -10.75 -11.60
CA ASN A 68 4.23 -10.86 -10.16
C ASN A 68 3.84 -9.51 -9.53
N ALA A 69 4.58 -8.44 -9.82
CA ALA A 69 4.23 -7.10 -9.34
C ALA A 69 2.88 -6.62 -9.92
N LYS A 70 2.58 -6.91 -11.20
CA LYS A 70 1.24 -6.61 -11.77
C LYS A 70 0.13 -7.31 -11.00
N LEU A 71 0.34 -8.59 -10.65
CA LEU A 71 -0.60 -9.37 -9.86
C LEU A 71 -0.81 -8.74 -8.47
N LEU A 72 0.27 -8.39 -7.77
CA LEU A 72 0.20 -7.75 -6.46
C LEU A 72 -0.53 -6.40 -6.52
N PHE A 73 -0.24 -5.56 -7.51
CA PHE A 73 -0.95 -4.29 -7.70
C PHE A 73 -2.45 -4.48 -7.93
N LYS A 74 -2.87 -5.48 -8.71
CA LYS A 74 -4.30 -5.77 -8.91
C LYS A 74 -5.01 -6.11 -7.60
N PHE A 75 -4.37 -6.87 -6.72
CA PHE A 75 -4.91 -7.16 -5.40
C PHE A 75 -4.90 -5.92 -4.49
N ASN A 76 -3.84 -5.10 -4.53
CA ASN A 76 -3.85 -3.82 -3.83
C ASN A 76 -5.04 -2.95 -4.25
N TYR A 77 -5.34 -2.92 -5.56
CA TYR A 77 -6.48 -2.20 -6.11
C TYR A 77 -7.82 -2.76 -5.62
N LEU A 78 -7.95 -4.08 -5.54
CA LEU A 78 -9.12 -4.73 -4.94
C LEU A 78 -9.30 -4.34 -3.48
N TRP A 79 -8.22 -4.27 -2.70
CA TRP A 79 -8.28 -3.85 -1.31
C TRP A 79 -8.71 -2.38 -1.15
N VAL A 80 -8.23 -1.48 -2.01
CA VAL A 80 -8.66 -0.07 -2.02
C VAL A 80 -10.15 0.03 -2.36
N PHE A 81 -10.61 -0.72 -3.37
CA PHE A 81 -12.02 -0.75 -3.75
C PHE A 81 -12.92 -1.27 -2.61
N MET A 82 -12.54 -2.39 -1.99
CA MET A 82 -13.26 -2.96 -0.86
C MET A 82 -13.27 -2.01 0.34
N GLN A 83 -12.17 -1.33 0.62
CA GLN A 83 -12.07 -0.33 1.68
C GLN A 83 -13.03 0.83 1.46
N CYS A 84 -13.12 1.39 0.25
CA CYS A 84 -14.07 2.47 -0.07
C CYS A 84 -15.52 2.04 0.21
N ILE A 85 -15.94 0.89 -0.32
CA ILE A 85 -17.32 0.40 -0.15
C ILE A 85 -17.65 0.17 1.31
N THR A 86 -16.76 -0.49 2.03
CA THR A 86 -16.98 -0.87 3.44
C THR A 86 -16.96 0.35 4.37
N TYR A 87 -16.12 1.36 4.12
CA TYR A 87 -16.19 2.62 4.86
C TYR A 87 -17.45 3.44 4.56
N ILE A 88 -17.90 3.48 3.29
CA ILE A 88 -19.16 4.15 2.94
C ILE A 88 -20.31 3.49 3.71
N ALA A 89 -20.41 2.16 3.68
CA ALA A 89 -21.44 1.42 4.42
C ALA A 89 -21.37 1.67 5.93
N LEU A 90 -20.17 1.60 6.52
CA LEU A 90 -19.94 1.88 7.95
C LEU A 90 -20.38 3.29 8.34
N HIS A 91 -19.93 4.31 7.60
CA HIS A 91 -20.19 5.70 7.96
C HIS A 91 -21.63 6.14 7.65
N ILE A 92 -22.27 5.60 6.60
CA ILE A 92 -23.70 5.80 6.38
C ILE A 92 -24.50 5.19 7.53
N TYR A 93 -24.17 3.97 7.96
CA TYR A 93 -24.81 3.33 9.10
C TYR A 93 -24.69 4.17 10.37
N ASP A 94 -23.47 4.61 10.72
CA ASP A 94 -23.25 5.47 11.88
C ASP A 94 -24.00 6.81 11.76
N LEU A 95 -24.03 7.42 10.57
CA LEU A 95 -24.72 8.69 10.32
C LEU A 95 -26.24 8.55 10.47
N LEU A 96 -26.84 7.48 9.94
CA LEU A 96 -28.26 7.20 10.07
C LEU A 96 -28.64 6.95 11.53
N ARG A 97 -27.86 6.13 12.24
CA ARG A 97 -28.06 5.83 13.67
C ARG A 97 -28.00 7.10 14.52
N PHE A 98 -26.96 7.92 14.35
CA PHE A 98 -26.80 9.15 15.13
C PHE A 98 -27.69 10.31 14.65
N GLY A 99 -28.30 10.20 13.47
CA GLY A 99 -29.27 11.16 12.95
C GLY A 99 -30.68 10.96 13.48
N GLN A 100 -31.00 9.78 14.00
CA GLN A 100 -32.30 9.50 14.63
C GLN A 100 -32.36 10.11 16.04
N ASN A 101 -33.56 10.54 16.43
CA ASN A 101 -33.85 11.06 17.76
C ASN A 101 -34.55 9.98 18.58
N TYR A 102 -33.81 9.32 19.46
CA TYR A 102 -34.36 8.33 20.37
C TYR A 102 -34.86 8.99 21.67
N ALA A 103 -35.97 8.48 22.20
CA ALA A 103 -36.47 8.93 23.50
C ALA A 103 -35.59 8.39 24.64
N ASP A 104 -35.19 7.13 24.55
CA ASP A 104 -34.23 6.50 25.46
C ASP A 104 -32.79 6.67 24.92
N PRO A 105 -31.88 7.31 25.67
CA PRO A 105 -30.47 7.42 25.29
C PRO A 105 -29.77 6.07 25.05
N CYS A 106 -30.25 4.98 25.66
CA CYS A 106 -29.65 3.66 25.51
C CYS A 106 -29.90 3.04 24.12
N ASP A 107 -30.91 3.49 23.37
CA ASP A 107 -31.22 3.00 22.03
C ASP A 107 -30.14 3.35 20.98
N TYR A 108 -29.24 4.30 21.29
CA TYR A 108 -28.08 4.59 20.44
C TYR A 108 -27.00 3.50 20.50
N LEU A 109 -27.02 2.64 21.51
CA LEU A 109 -26.05 1.58 21.70
C LEU A 109 -26.33 0.42 20.74
N ILE A 110 -25.26 -0.21 20.25
CA ILE A 110 -25.37 -1.34 19.33
C ILE A 110 -24.81 -2.62 19.93
N PRO A 111 -25.32 -3.81 19.57
CA PRO A 111 -24.75 -5.06 20.04
C PRO A 111 -23.35 -5.28 19.46
N ALA A 112 -22.48 -5.93 20.24
CA ALA A 112 -21.10 -6.24 19.86
C ALA A 112 -20.97 -6.91 18.49
N TRP A 113 -21.83 -7.89 18.16
CA TRP A 113 -21.74 -8.61 16.89
C TRP A 113 -21.86 -7.67 15.67
N LEU A 114 -22.77 -6.69 15.74
CA LEU A 114 -22.99 -5.73 14.67
C LEU A 114 -21.82 -4.74 14.59
N SER A 115 -21.34 -4.29 15.75
CA SER A 115 -20.16 -3.41 15.88
C SER A 115 -18.92 -4.04 15.25
N VAL A 116 -18.63 -5.30 15.60
CA VAL A 116 -17.49 -6.06 15.07
C VAL A 116 -17.66 -6.29 13.58
N PHE A 117 -18.82 -6.74 13.11
CA PHE A 117 -19.06 -6.99 11.68
C PHE A 117 -18.82 -5.74 10.82
N MET A 118 -19.44 -4.61 11.21
CA MET A 118 -19.34 -3.35 10.47
C MET A 118 -17.92 -2.79 10.46
N ARG A 119 -17.16 -2.95 11.55
CA ARG A 119 -15.76 -2.45 11.63
C ARG A 119 -14.73 -3.44 11.08
N ALA A 120 -14.97 -4.75 11.17
CA ALA A 120 -14.04 -5.77 10.68
C ALA A 120 -13.83 -5.67 9.17
N MET A 121 -14.90 -5.42 8.39
CA MET A 121 -14.81 -5.31 6.94
C MET A 121 -13.80 -4.25 6.45
N PRO A 122 -13.90 -2.96 6.86
CA PRO A 122 -12.91 -1.96 6.47
C PRO A 122 -11.53 -2.23 7.09
N ASN A 123 -11.45 -2.85 8.28
CA ASN A 123 -10.17 -3.20 8.87
C ASN A 123 -9.44 -4.30 8.08
N VAL A 124 -10.13 -5.36 7.63
CA VAL A 124 -9.56 -6.39 6.74
C VAL A 124 -9.01 -5.74 5.47
N ALA A 125 -9.78 -4.84 4.85
CA ALA A 125 -9.34 -4.14 3.65
C ALA A 125 -8.09 -3.29 3.91
N THR A 126 -8.06 -2.58 5.03
CA THR A 126 -6.92 -1.76 5.46
C THR A 126 -5.67 -2.60 5.70
N TYR A 127 -5.78 -3.67 6.48
CA TYR A 127 -4.65 -4.57 6.75
C TYR A 127 -4.18 -5.25 5.46
N GLY A 128 -5.09 -5.60 4.56
CA GLY A 128 -4.77 -6.15 3.24
C GLY A 128 -3.90 -5.22 2.41
N GLN A 129 -4.15 -3.90 2.46
CA GLN A 129 -3.31 -2.92 1.77
C GLN A 129 -1.90 -2.82 2.38
N CYS A 130 -1.77 -2.82 3.71
CA CYS A 130 -0.45 -2.83 4.36
C CYS A 130 0.39 -4.03 3.90
N TRP A 131 -0.21 -5.22 3.98
CA TRP A 131 0.45 -6.45 3.53
C TRP A 131 0.73 -6.45 2.03
N SER A 132 -0.11 -5.81 1.22
CA SER A 132 0.11 -5.65 -0.22
C SER A 132 1.30 -4.77 -0.55
N MET A 133 1.41 -3.62 0.12
CA MET A 133 2.53 -2.70 -0.06
C MET A 133 3.84 -3.32 0.42
N PHE A 134 3.79 -4.08 1.52
CA PHE A 134 4.92 -4.87 1.99
C PHE A 134 5.31 -5.96 0.99
N ALA A 135 4.35 -6.73 0.46
CA ALA A 135 4.59 -7.75 -0.55
C ALA A 135 5.20 -7.18 -1.84
N LEU A 136 4.77 -6.00 -2.28
CA LEU A 136 5.39 -5.28 -3.40
C LEU A 136 6.85 -4.92 -3.10
N ALA A 137 7.18 -4.47 -1.89
CA ALA A 137 8.57 -4.18 -1.51
C ALA A 137 9.44 -5.46 -1.45
N LEU A 138 8.88 -6.58 -0.98
CA LEU A 138 9.55 -7.89 -1.03
C LEU A 138 9.78 -8.37 -2.46
N GLU A 139 8.79 -8.23 -3.34
CA GLU A 139 8.92 -8.59 -4.74
C GLU A 139 10.00 -7.74 -5.43
N ARG A 140 10.07 -6.43 -5.13
CA ARG A 140 11.17 -5.57 -5.60
C ARG A 140 12.53 -5.96 -5.01
N SER A 141 12.57 -6.49 -3.79
CA SER A 141 13.79 -7.06 -3.20
C SER A 141 14.26 -8.27 -3.99
N VAL A 142 13.35 -9.22 -4.29
CA VAL A 142 13.64 -10.41 -5.09
C VAL A 142 14.15 -10.00 -6.48
N ALA A 143 13.48 -9.06 -7.15
CA ALA A 143 13.91 -8.55 -8.45
C ALA A 143 15.30 -7.88 -8.41
N THR A 144 15.69 -7.30 -7.27
CA THR A 144 17.01 -6.68 -7.10
C THR A 144 18.11 -7.74 -6.91
N TYR A 145 17.89 -8.72 -6.03
CA TYR A 145 18.92 -9.71 -5.67
C TYR A 145 18.99 -10.88 -6.64
N ALA A 146 17.89 -11.23 -7.29
CA ALA A 146 17.78 -12.34 -8.23
C ALA A 146 17.47 -11.85 -9.66
N SER A 147 17.97 -10.67 -10.05
CA SER A 147 17.60 -9.96 -11.28
C SER A 147 17.62 -10.81 -12.56
N VAL A 148 18.67 -11.61 -12.76
CA VAL A 148 18.82 -12.46 -13.95
C VAL A 148 17.82 -13.62 -13.98
N PRO A 149 17.80 -14.54 -13.00
CA PRO A 149 16.85 -15.68 -13.03
C PRO A 149 15.40 -15.23 -12.88
N TYR A 150 15.15 -14.13 -12.16
CA TYR A 150 13.80 -13.62 -11.91
C TYR A 150 13.10 -13.21 -13.21
N GLU A 151 13.73 -12.37 -14.04
CA GLU A 151 13.14 -11.88 -15.29
C GLU A 151 13.12 -12.92 -16.40
N GLN A 152 14.06 -13.88 -16.39
CA GLN A 152 14.02 -15.01 -17.32
C GLN A 152 12.89 -15.98 -16.97
N SER A 153 12.53 -16.07 -15.69
CA SER A 153 11.42 -16.89 -15.24
C SER A 153 10.10 -16.14 -15.42
N ASN A 154 9.26 -16.57 -16.34
CA ASN A 154 7.85 -16.14 -16.35
C ASN A 154 7.04 -16.85 -15.23
N ASN A 155 7.71 -17.18 -14.12
CA ASN A 155 7.15 -17.96 -13.05
C ASN A 155 6.34 -17.07 -12.09
N THR A 156 5.03 -17.28 -12.07
CA THR A 156 4.10 -16.53 -11.23
C THR A 156 3.94 -17.07 -9.81
N THR A 157 4.62 -18.18 -9.48
CA THR A 157 4.45 -18.87 -8.19
C THR A 157 4.79 -17.98 -7.00
N ILE A 158 5.88 -17.21 -7.08
CA ILE A 158 6.28 -16.27 -6.02
C ILE A 158 5.20 -15.20 -5.82
N GLY A 159 4.67 -14.65 -6.91
CA GLY A 159 3.58 -13.67 -6.85
C GLY A 159 2.33 -14.24 -6.18
N TRP A 160 1.93 -15.47 -6.52
CA TRP A 160 0.78 -16.12 -5.88
C TRP A 160 0.99 -16.44 -4.40
N ILE A 161 2.19 -16.88 -3.99
CA ILE A 161 2.52 -17.09 -2.58
C ILE A 161 2.37 -15.78 -1.80
N MET A 162 2.88 -14.67 -2.35
CA MET A 162 2.74 -13.35 -1.75
C MET A 162 1.28 -12.90 -1.70
N VAL A 163 0.48 -13.19 -2.75
CA VAL A 163 -0.97 -12.92 -2.79
C VAL A 163 -1.72 -13.69 -1.69
N VAL A 164 -1.46 -14.98 -1.55
CA VAL A 164 -2.09 -15.81 -0.50
C VAL A 164 -1.73 -15.26 0.88
N THR A 165 -0.47 -14.86 1.07
CA THR A 165 0.01 -14.28 2.33
C THR A 165 -0.72 -12.97 2.68
N GLN A 166 -0.82 -12.03 1.74
CA GLN A 166 -1.51 -10.76 1.99
C GLN A 166 -3.03 -10.90 2.16
N VAL A 167 -3.65 -11.98 1.67
CA VAL A 167 -5.07 -12.28 1.91
C VAL A 167 -5.24 -12.92 3.27
N PHE A 168 -4.42 -13.92 3.59
CA PHE A 168 -4.53 -14.67 4.84
C PHE A 168 -4.24 -13.82 6.08
N MET A 169 -3.19 -13.00 6.06
CA MET A 169 -2.73 -12.25 7.23
C MET A 169 -3.79 -11.28 7.80
N PRO A 170 -4.50 -10.45 7.01
CA PRO A 170 -5.61 -9.61 7.50
C PRO A 170 -6.71 -10.38 8.23
N PHE A 171 -7.13 -11.53 7.70
CA PHE A 171 -8.18 -12.35 8.32
C PHE A 171 -7.68 -12.99 9.61
N LEU A 172 -6.45 -13.50 9.62
CA LEU A 172 -5.82 -14.02 10.84
C LEU A 172 -5.76 -12.94 11.93
N TRP A 173 -5.45 -11.70 11.55
CA TRP A 173 -5.39 -10.56 12.47
C TRP A 173 -6.74 -10.29 13.15
N ILE A 174 -7.82 -10.23 12.36
CA ILE A 174 -9.18 -10.05 12.88
C ILE A 174 -9.61 -11.26 13.69
N PHE A 175 -9.29 -12.47 13.26
CA PHE A 175 -9.59 -13.69 14.03
C PHE A 175 -8.95 -13.65 15.41
N ILE A 176 -7.67 -13.29 15.51
CA ILE A 176 -6.96 -13.13 16.78
C ILE A 176 -7.64 -12.10 17.67
N LEU A 177 -8.02 -10.93 17.12
CA LEU A 177 -8.73 -9.87 17.86
C LEU A 177 -10.09 -10.29 18.39
N VAL A 178 -10.79 -11.13 17.63
CA VAL A 178 -12.18 -11.52 17.90
C VAL A 178 -12.28 -12.80 18.75
N SER A 179 -11.21 -13.61 18.78
CA SER A 179 -11.17 -14.90 19.48
C SER A 179 -11.53 -14.82 20.98
N ASP A 180 -11.18 -13.72 21.63
CA ASP A 180 -11.43 -13.48 23.05
C ASP A 180 -12.32 -12.23 23.28
N TYR A 181 -13.21 -11.97 22.33
CA TYR A 181 -14.09 -10.80 22.35
C TYR A 181 -15.29 -11.00 23.29
N SER A 182 -15.64 -9.95 24.04
CA SER A 182 -16.80 -9.93 24.93
C SER A 182 -18.10 -9.65 24.17
N TRP A 183 -18.77 -10.68 23.66
CA TRP A 183 -19.95 -10.54 22.79
C TRP A 183 -21.23 -10.00 23.46
N ASN A 184 -21.28 -9.98 24.80
CA ASN A 184 -22.42 -9.47 25.55
C ASN A 184 -22.35 -7.94 25.75
N GLU A 185 -21.26 -7.28 25.33
CA GLU A 185 -21.09 -5.84 25.49
C GLU A 185 -21.91 -5.05 24.45
N LEU A 186 -22.58 -3.99 24.89
CA LEU A 186 -23.08 -2.96 23.99
C LEU A 186 -21.99 -1.93 23.69
N LYS A 187 -22.04 -1.35 22.50
CA LYS A 187 -21.01 -0.44 22.00
C LYS A 187 -21.61 0.89 21.57
N ILE A 188 -20.93 1.98 21.94
CA ILE A 188 -21.28 3.34 21.52
C ILE A 188 -20.88 3.56 20.06
N THR A 189 -19.66 3.14 19.70
CA THR A 189 -19.12 3.23 18.33
C THR A 189 -18.78 1.85 17.80
N CYS A 190 -18.81 1.69 16.48
CA CYS A 190 -18.40 0.45 15.84
C CYS A 190 -16.90 0.22 16.09
N THR A 191 -16.52 -0.89 16.73
CA THR A 191 -15.12 -1.22 17.04
C THR A 191 -14.89 -2.73 17.06
N VAL A 192 -13.69 -3.15 16.66
CA VAL A 192 -13.23 -4.54 16.79
C VAL A 192 -12.49 -4.82 18.11
N SER A 193 -12.41 -3.84 19.00
CA SER A 193 -11.82 -3.99 20.34
C SER A 193 -12.89 -4.06 21.44
N SER A 194 -12.66 -4.92 22.43
CA SER A 194 -13.35 -4.93 23.72
C SER A 194 -12.42 -4.38 24.80
N THR A 195 -12.91 -4.20 26.02
CA THR A 195 -12.05 -3.85 27.16
C THR A 195 -10.95 -4.90 27.38
N LYS A 196 -11.29 -6.18 27.20
CA LYS A 196 -10.35 -7.30 27.30
C LYS A 196 -9.32 -7.31 26.17
N THR A 197 -9.76 -7.04 24.93
CA THR A 197 -8.89 -7.14 23.75
C THR A 197 -8.26 -5.81 23.32
N ASN A 198 -8.51 -4.71 24.04
CA ASN A 198 -7.97 -3.39 23.68
C ASN A 198 -6.44 -3.38 23.65
N SER A 199 -5.77 -3.92 24.67
CA SER A 199 -4.29 -3.99 24.69
C SER A 199 -3.74 -4.78 23.51
N LEU A 200 -4.39 -5.90 23.15
CA LEU A 200 -4.02 -6.70 21.98
C LEU A 200 -4.21 -5.89 20.70
N PHE A 201 -5.33 -5.18 20.56
CA PHE A 201 -5.56 -4.25 19.44
C PHE A 201 -4.46 -3.19 19.33
N GLN A 202 -4.03 -2.57 20.43
CA GLN A 202 -2.95 -1.58 20.38
C GLN A 202 -1.61 -2.20 19.96
N ILE A 203 -1.25 -3.38 20.48
CA ILE A 203 -0.02 -4.10 20.11
C ILE A 203 -0.04 -4.39 18.61
N LEU A 204 -1.14 -4.96 18.13
CA LEU A 204 -1.33 -5.34 16.75
C LEU A 204 -1.28 -4.12 15.80
N THR A 205 -2.00 -3.04 16.10
CA THR A 205 -1.94 -1.79 15.34
C THR A 205 -0.51 -1.21 15.32
N THR A 206 0.22 -1.29 16.43
CA THR A 206 1.63 -0.86 16.51
C THR A 206 2.54 -1.73 15.64
N CYS A 207 2.34 -3.06 15.63
CA CYS A 207 3.08 -3.96 14.74
C CYS A 207 2.87 -3.61 13.26
N LEU A 208 1.64 -3.26 12.85
CA LEU A 208 1.37 -2.82 11.49
C LEU A 208 2.07 -1.49 11.16
N ALA A 209 2.11 -0.53 12.09
CA ALA A 209 2.88 0.69 11.91
C ALA A 209 4.38 0.40 11.69
N LEU A 210 4.96 -0.58 12.40
CA LEU A 210 6.33 -1.01 12.19
C LEU A 210 6.55 -1.65 10.82
N VAL A 211 5.58 -2.43 10.32
CA VAL A 211 5.62 -2.99 8.95
C VAL A 211 5.61 -1.87 7.91
N GLU A 212 4.81 -0.83 8.09
CA GLU A 212 4.80 0.35 7.22
C GLU A 212 6.15 1.08 7.20
N ILE A 213 6.73 1.34 8.38
CA ILE A 213 8.07 1.95 8.52
C ILE A 213 9.13 1.08 7.83
N PHE A 214 9.08 -0.23 8.06
CA PHE A 214 10.01 -1.17 7.44
C PHE A 214 9.88 -1.18 5.92
N THR A 215 8.64 -1.14 5.40
CA THR A 215 8.36 -1.14 3.95
C THR A 215 8.97 0.07 3.26
N ILE A 216 8.79 1.29 3.80
CA ILE A 216 9.34 2.49 3.18
C ILE A 216 10.87 2.53 3.27
N VAL A 217 11.46 2.09 4.40
CA VAL A 217 12.91 1.98 4.56
C VAL A 217 13.48 0.96 3.57
N LEU A 218 12.83 -0.18 3.41
CA LEU A 218 13.23 -1.21 2.45
C LEU A 218 13.23 -0.68 1.02
N LEU A 219 12.17 0.00 0.57
CA LEU A 219 12.13 0.59 -0.78
C LEU A 219 13.18 1.67 -1.02
N CYS A 220 13.42 2.54 -0.03
CA CYS A 220 14.48 3.54 -0.10
C CYS A 220 15.86 2.88 -0.21
N SER A 221 16.14 1.89 0.65
CA SER A 221 17.38 1.11 0.60
C SER A 221 17.57 0.42 -0.75
N LEU A 222 16.53 -0.24 -1.28
CA LEU A 222 16.57 -0.87 -2.61
C LEU A 222 16.85 0.15 -3.71
N PHE A 223 16.29 1.35 -3.64
CA PHE A 223 16.58 2.41 -4.61
C PHE A 223 18.07 2.77 -4.65
N PHE A 224 18.70 2.95 -3.48
CA PHE A 224 20.13 3.26 -3.39
C PHE A 224 21.00 2.07 -3.80
N ILE A 225 20.66 0.86 -3.37
CA ILE A 225 21.36 -0.38 -3.75
C ILE A 225 21.35 -0.56 -5.27
N ASN A 226 20.18 -0.44 -5.91
CA ASN A 226 20.09 -0.58 -7.38
C ASN A 226 20.90 0.50 -8.11
N LYS A 227 20.92 1.74 -7.60
CA LYS A 227 21.75 2.83 -8.15
C LYS A 227 23.24 2.51 -8.03
N TYR A 228 23.66 1.99 -6.89
CA TYR A 228 25.05 1.58 -6.65
C TYR A 228 25.45 0.39 -7.55
N LEU A 229 24.61 -0.64 -7.64
CA LEU A 229 24.84 -1.80 -8.51
C LEU A 229 24.95 -1.38 -9.97
N ARG A 230 24.12 -0.42 -10.41
CA ARG A 230 24.21 0.16 -11.76
C ARG A 230 25.54 0.86 -11.98
N TYR A 231 25.95 1.73 -11.06
CA TYR A 231 27.24 2.42 -11.15
C TYR A 231 28.40 1.42 -11.24
N LYS A 232 28.41 0.39 -10.39
CA LYS A 232 29.42 -0.67 -10.43
C LYS A 232 29.39 -1.41 -11.77
N ALA A 233 28.21 -1.79 -12.26
CA ALA A 233 28.05 -2.47 -13.54
C ALA A 233 28.53 -1.63 -14.74
N ASP A 234 28.47 -0.30 -14.65
CA ASP A 234 29.01 0.60 -15.66
C ASP A 234 30.55 0.56 -15.72
N HIS A 235 31.21 0.38 -14.57
CA HIS A 235 32.68 0.41 -14.44
C HIS A 235 33.39 -0.96 -14.50
N THR A 236 32.75 -2.08 -14.09
CA THR A 236 33.47 -3.37 -13.89
C THR A 236 33.14 -4.50 -14.87
N LEU A 237 32.07 -4.42 -15.66
CA LEU A 237 31.64 -5.53 -16.53
C LEU A 237 32.15 -5.40 -17.98
N THR A 238 32.80 -6.45 -18.48
CA THR A 238 33.17 -6.69 -19.89
C THR A 238 31.99 -7.27 -20.71
N ALA A 239 32.07 -7.14 -22.03
CA ALA A 239 30.95 -6.80 -22.94
C ALA A 239 29.73 -7.76 -23.11
N PRO A 240 29.79 -9.11 -23.03
CA PRO A 240 28.63 -9.91 -23.45
C PRO A 240 27.51 -10.04 -22.40
N ASN A 241 27.84 -10.19 -21.11
CA ASN A 241 26.84 -10.26 -20.02
C ASN A 241 26.38 -8.88 -19.51
N LYS A 242 26.85 -7.80 -20.15
CA LYS A 242 26.72 -6.41 -19.70
C LYS A 242 25.33 -5.83 -19.97
N LEU A 243 24.68 -6.22 -21.07
CA LEU A 243 23.50 -5.50 -21.58
C LEU A 243 22.22 -5.87 -20.82
N GLY A 244 21.95 -7.17 -20.65
CA GLY A 244 20.77 -7.65 -19.95
C GLY A 244 20.72 -7.20 -18.49
N HIS A 245 21.82 -7.40 -17.75
CA HIS A 245 21.89 -7.00 -16.34
C HIS A 245 21.72 -5.48 -16.13
N LYS A 246 22.32 -4.65 -17.01
CA LYS A 246 22.14 -3.20 -16.96
C LYS A 246 20.70 -2.77 -17.27
N PHE A 247 20.08 -3.41 -18.26
CA PHE A 247 18.69 -3.15 -18.61
C PHE A 247 17.76 -3.47 -17.44
N GLN A 248 17.94 -4.63 -16.79
CA GLN A 248 17.17 -5.05 -15.62
C GLN A 248 17.31 -4.08 -14.45
N LEU A 249 18.54 -3.68 -14.09
CA LEU A 249 18.78 -2.69 -13.05
C LEU A 249 18.11 -1.35 -13.38
N MET A 250 18.17 -0.92 -14.65
CA MET A 250 17.51 0.32 -15.08
C MET A 250 15.99 0.23 -14.97
N GLU A 251 15.40 -0.89 -15.37
CA GLU A 251 13.97 -1.16 -15.26
C GLU A 251 13.53 -1.18 -13.79
N ASN A 252 14.28 -1.85 -12.92
CA ASN A 252 13.97 -1.91 -11.50
C ASN A 252 14.08 -0.53 -10.82
N ILE A 253 15.11 0.27 -11.15
CA ILE A 253 15.21 1.67 -10.67
C ILE A 253 13.99 2.49 -11.10
N LYS A 254 13.55 2.34 -12.35
CA LYS A 254 12.36 3.04 -12.86
C LYS A 254 11.11 2.58 -12.11
N ALA A 255 10.92 1.28 -11.93
CA ALA A 255 9.79 0.70 -11.22
C ALA A 255 9.72 1.18 -9.76
N ILE A 256 10.84 1.15 -9.03
CA ILE A 256 10.93 1.65 -7.65
C ILE A 256 10.66 3.16 -7.60
N ARG A 257 11.19 3.95 -8.54
CA ARG A 257 10.93 5.40 -8.60
C ARG A 257 9.44 5.73 -8.78
N LEU A 258 8.70 4.90 -9.51
CA LEU A 258 7.24 5.05 -9.66
C LEU A 258 6.51 4.61 -8.38
N LEU A 259 7.03 3.60 -7.67
CA LEU A 259 6.43 3.07 -6.44
C LEU A 259 6.65 3.98 -5.22
N ILE A 260 7.79 4.67 -5.11
CA ILE A 260 8.12 5.56 -3.98
C ILE A 260 7.01 6.60 -3.69
N PRO A 261 6.54 7.44 -4.63
CA PRO A 261 5.51 8.44 -4.30
C PRO A 261 4.19 7.80 -3.85
N ILE A 262 3.84 6.65 -4.41
CA ILE A 262 2.66 5.87 -4.01
C ILE A 262 2.83 5.38 -2.56
N ASN A 263 4.00 4.81 -2.24
CA ASN A 263 4.29 4.26 -0.93
C ASN A 263 4.45 5.36 0.14
N VAL A 264 5.01 6.53 -0.19
CA VAL A 264 5.08 7.68 0.73
C VAL A 264 3.69 8.15 1.14
N VAL A 265 2.77 8.30 0.18
CA VAL A 265 1.39 8.72 0.50
C VAL A 265 0.67 7.64 1.32
N HIS A 266 0.86 6.36 0.97
CA HIS A 266 0.35 5.24 1.76
C HIS A 266 0.87 5.29 3.21
N PHE A 267 2.20 5.34 3.38
CA PHE A 267 2.87 5.42 4.66
C PHE A 267 2.36 6.58 5.52
N LEU A 268 2.26 7.80 4.97
CA LEU A 268 1.81 8.98 5.72
C LEU A 268 0.38 8.80 6.28
N CYS A 269 -0.55 8.28 5.47
CA CYS A 269 -1.93 8.07 5.92
C CYS A 269 -2.07 6.88 6.86
N PHE A 270 -1.40 5.76 6.55
CA PHE A 270 -1.51 4.51 7.31
C PHE A 270 -0.73 4.57 8.60
N ALA A 271 0.57 4.87 8.56
CA ALA A 271 1.37 5.01 9.78
C ALA A 271 0.84 6.16 10.65
N GLY A 272 0.39 7.26 10.05
CA GLY A 272 -0.28 8.34 10.76
C GLY A 272 -1.48 7.86 11.57
N THR A 273 -2.37 7.06 10.97
CA THR A 273 -3.53 6.49 11.67
C THR A 273 -3.12 5.45 12.72
N MET A 274 -2.21 4.54 12.38
CA MET A 274 -1.79 3.42 13.23
C MET A 274 -0.95 3.87 14.43
N ILE A 275 -0.23 4.99 14.34
CA ILE A 275 0.51 5.61 15.45
C ILE A 275 -0.44 6.49 16.29
N ALA A 276 -1.34 7.24 15.64
CA ALA A 276 -2.25 8.13 16.33
C ALA A 276 -3.21 7.39 17.27
N GLN A 277 -3.63 6.17 16.94
CA GLN A 277 -4.55 5.40 17.78
C GLN A 277 -3.96 4.99 19.14
N PRO A 278 -2.80 4.28 19.22
CA PRO A 278 -2.13 4.00 20.48
C PRO A 278 -1.75 5.25 21.25
N LEU A 279 -1.30 6.30 20.55
CA LEU A 279 -0.94 7.57 21.18
C LEU A 279 -2.17 8.23 21.81
N ASN A 280 -3.31 8.23 21.11
CA ASN A 280 -4.56 8.75 21.65
C ASN A 280 -5.02 7.97 22.88
N ASN A 281 -4.87 6.64 22.86
CA ASN A 281 -5.17 5.79 24.02
C ASN A 281 -4.20 6.04 25.19
N ALA A 282 -2.93 6.34 24.93
CA ALA A 282 -1.95 6.67 25.97
C ALA A 282 -2.17 8.08 26.56
N LEU A 283 -2.73 9.01 25.79
CA LEU A 283 -2.95 10.40 26.20
C LEU A 283 -4.40 10.68 26.65
N SER A 284 -5.26 9.66 26.76
CA SER A 284 -6.69 9.84 27.01
C SER A 284 -7.07 10.17 28.46
N TYR A 285 -6.11 10.25 29.38
CA TYR A 285 -6.37 10.40 30.82
C TYR A 285 -7.28 11.59 31.19
N ASN A 286 -7.25 12.67 30.41
CA ASN A 286 -8.03 13.89 30.67
C ASN A 286 -9.14 14.15 29.64
N LEU A 287 -9.44 13.18 28.76
CA LEU A 287 -10.46 13.36 27.73
C LEU A 287 -11.81 12.88 28.22
N SER A 288 -12.85 13.64 27.91
CA SER A 288 -14.21 13.13 28.03
C SER A 288 -14.39 11.94 27.07
N PRO A 289 -15.24 10.95 27.39
CA PRO A 289 -15.52 9.82 26.50
C PRO A 289 -16.02 10.24 25.11
N ARG A 290 -16.78 11.34 25.05
CA ARG A 290 -17.21 11.98 23.80
C ARG A 290 -16.00 12.45 22.99
N ASP A 291 -15.13 13.25 23.60
CA ASP A 291 -13.97 13.83 22.90
C ASP A 291 -12.98 12.76 22.48
N TYR A 292 -12.79 11.72 23.29
CA TYR A 292 -11.98 10.55 22.93
C TYR A 292 -12.50 9.89 21.64
N SER A 293 -13.81 9.65 21.57
CA SER A 293 -14.45 9.01 20.41
C SER A 293 -14.35 9.88 19.14
N VAL A 294 -14.63 11.18 19.27
CA VAL A 294 -14.48 12.15 18.16
C VAL A 294 -13.02 12.22 17.71
N ARG A 295 -12.06 12.18 18.64
CA ARG A 295 -10.63 12.24 18.34
C ARG A 295 -10.14 11.00 17.59
N ILE A 296 -10.59 9.80 17.96
CA ILE A 296 -10.27 8.58 17.19
C ILE A 296 -10.76 8.71 15.75
N GLU A 297 -11.98 9.19 15.57
CA GLU A 297 -12.55 9.35 14.24
C GLU A 297 -11.92 10.52 13.48
N THR A 298 -11.40 11.57 14.10
CA THR A 298 -10.71 12.64 13.36
C THR A 298 -9.28 12.27 12.98
N LEU A 299 -8.59 11.45 13.79
CA LEU A 299 -7.21 11.02 13.57
C LEU A 299 -7.05 9.82 12.61
N ASN A 300 -8.15 9.26 12.10
CA ASN A 300 -8.07 8.22 11.09
C ASN A 300 -8.08 8.83 9.67
N PHE A 301 -6.91 8.82 9.05
CA PHE A 301 -6.61 9.40 7.74
C PHE A 301 -6.84 8.43 6.57
N ILE A 302 -7.27 7.20 6.84
CA ILE A 302 -7.45 6.16 5.83
C ILE A 302 -8.46 6.57 4.74
N PRO A 303 -9.62 7.20 5.05
CA PRO A 303 -10.53 7.65 3.99
C PRO A 303 -9.92 8.70 3.05
N ILE A 304 -8.97 9.51 3.54
CA ILE A 304 -8.22 10.48 2.72
C ILE A 304 -7.30 9.75 1.75
N TYR A 305 -6.64 8.68 2.20
CA TYR A 305 -5.81 7.85 1.34
C TYR A 305 -6.58 7.29 0.14
N SER A 306 -7.82 6.84 0.34
CA SER A 306 -8.67 6.32 -0.74
C SER A 306 -8.88 7.33 -1.87
N MET A 307 -8.92 8.62 -1.56
CA MET A 307 -8.98 9.70 -2.54
C MET A 307 -7.61 10.02 -3.16
N LEU A 308 -6.56 10.07 -2.34
CA LEU A 308 -5.21 10.43 -2.80
C LEU A 308 -4.59 9.38 -3.71
N MET A 309 -4.83 8.10 -3.46
CA MET A 309 -4.24 6.99 -4.22
C MET A 309 -4.45 7.08 -5.73
N PRO A 310 -5.68 7.20 -6.27
CA PRO A 310 -5.90 7.34 -7.71
C PRO A 310 -5.28 8.63 -8.28
N ILE A 311 -5.25 9.73 -7.53
CA ILE A 311 -4.63 11.00 -7.96
C ILE A 311 -3.11 10.81 -8.13
N VAL A 312 -2.46 10.18 -7.16
CA VAL A 312 -1.02 9.90 -7.21
C VAL A 312 -0.71 8.92 -8.33
N LEU A 313 -1.48 7.84 -8.46
CA LEU A 313 -1.34 6.87 -9.55
C LEU A 313 -1.46 7.56 -10.91
N TRP A 314 -2.49 8.39 -11.11
CA TRP A 314 -2.68 9.16 -12.33
C TRP A 314 -1.48 10.06 -12.61
N TYR A 315 -1.03 10.85 -11.63
CA TYR A 315 0.15 11.72 -11.77
C TYR A 315 1.41 10.95 -12.18
N VAL A 316 1.68 9.84 -11.50
CA VAL A 316 2.83 8.96 -11.77
C VAL A 316 2.75 8.39 -13.19
N CYS A 317 1.56 7.96 -13.61
CA CYS A 317 1.32 7.42 -14.94
C CYS A 317 1.46 8.46 -16.05
N CYS A 318 0.88 9.66 -15.88
CA CYS A 318 1.01 10.75 -16.83
C CYS A 318 2.48 11.16 -17.01
N LYS A 319 3.20 11.32 -15.91
CA LYS A 319 4.63 11.64 -15.93
C LYS A 319 5.42 10.55 -16.67
N TYR A 320 5.11 9.28 -16.45
CA TYR A 320 5.74 8.18 -17.18
C TYR A 320 5.46 8.22 -18.68
N HIS A 321 4.19 8.41 -19.10
CA HIS A 321 3.83 8.47 -20.52
C HIS A 321 4.55 9.61 -21.26
N VAL A 322 4.71 10.77 -20.61
CA VAL A 322 5.48 11.90 -21.16
C VAL A 322 6.94 11.52 -21.38
N TYR A 323 7.58 10.85 -20.41
CA TYR A 323 8.96 10.39 -20.56
C TYR A 323 9.14 9.35 -21.67
N ARG A 324 8.14 8.52 -21.97
CA ARG A 324 8.19 7.56 -23.08
C ARG A 324 8.07 8.23 -24.45
N LYS A 325 7.31 9.32 -24.58
CA LYS A 325 7.12 10.03 -25.86
C LYS A 325 8.28 10.97 -26.22
N LEU A 326 9.00 11.52 -25.25
CA LEU A 326 10.11 12.47 -25.49
C LEU A 326 11.23 11.93 -26.43
N PRO A 327 11.71 10.68 -26.29
CA PRO A 327 12.73 10.13 -27.19
C PRO A 327 12.24 9.90 -28.62
N ALA A 328 10.94 9.62 -28.81
CA ALA A 328 10.35 9.42 -30.13
C ALA A 328 10.18 10.74 -30.91
N LEU A 329 9.99 11.86 -30.21
CA LEU A 329 9.93 13.20 -30.82
C LEU A 329 11.32 13.75 -31.15
N ARG A 330 12.36 13.40 -30.38
CA ARG A 330 13.73 13.85 -30.65
C ARG A 330 14.38 13.13 -31.84
N SER A 331 13.92 11.93 -32.19
CA SER A 331 14.37 11.21 -33.40
C SER A 331 13.65 11.67 -34.67
N SER A 332 12.54 12.41 -34.57
CA SER A 332 11.76 12.91 -35.71
C SER A 332 12.02 14.39 -36.04
N SER A 333 12.82 15.11 -35.25
CA SER A 333 13.16 16.53 -35.49
C SER A 333 14.63 16.77 -35.85
N VAL A 334 15.40 15.72 -36.17
CA VAL A 334 16.80 15.82 -36.63
C VAL A 334 16.88 15.27 -38.04
N SER A 335 16.27 15.98 -38.98
CA SER A 335 16.32 15.65 -40.42
C SER A 335 16.76 16.82 -41.30
N ASP A 336 17.37 17.88 -40.75
CA ASP A 336 17.94 19.00 -41.53
C ASP A 336 19.27 19.51 -40.94
N CYS A 337 20.28 18.64 -40.86
CA CYS A 337 21.66 19.10 -40.74
C CYS A 337 22.58 18.15 -41.54
N PRO A 338 23.50 18.66 -42.38
CA PRO A 338 24.34 17.80 -43.23
C PRO A 338 25.16 16.85 -42.36
N GLN A 339 24.99 15.55 -42.60
CA GLN A 339 25.65 14.47 -41.92
C GLN A 339 27.18 14.61 -41.99
N ARG A 340 27.79 14.98 -40.86
CA ARG A 340 29.18 14.61 -40.54
C ARG A 340 29.14 13.63 -39.38
N MET A 341 29.06 12.35 -39.75
CA MET A 341 29.32 11.15 -38.93
C MET A 341 29.01 11.26 -37.43
N GLN A 342 27.76 11.01 -37.08
CA GLN A 342 27.42 10.37 -35.81
C GLN A 342 26.61 9.13 -36.15
N LYS A 343 27.32 8.09 -36.61
CA LYS A 343 26.77 6.76 -36.89
C LYS A 343 26.08 6.29 -35.61
N ASN A 344 24.78 6.02 -35.70
CA ASN A 344 23.94 5.66 -34.56
C ASN A 344 24.59 4.50 -33.81
N GLU A 345 24.85 4.64 -32.50
CA GLU A 345 25.46 3.57 -31.71
C GLU A 345 24.68 2.26 -31.89
N THR A 346 23.35 2.34 -32.05
CA THR A 346 22.46 1.20 -32.33
C THR A 346 22.75 0.49 -33.66
N GLU A 347 23.13 1.22 -34.71
CA GLU A 347 23.54 0.62 -36.00
C GLU A 347 24.92 -0.02 -35.88
N ILE A 348 25.85 0.61 -35.17
CA ILE A 348 27.17 0.01 -34.87
C ILE A 348 26.98 -1.31 -34.10
N TYR A 349 26.00 -1.37 -33.19
CA TYR A 349 25.69 -2.59 -32.42
C TYR A 349 25.07 -3.70 -33.27
N PHE A 350 24.20 -3.38 -34.23
CA PHE A 350 23.64 -4.38 -35.15
C PHE A 350 24.70 -4.90 -36.14
N GLU A 351 25.56 -4.02 -36.65
CA GLU A 351 26.67 -4.39 -37.54
C GLU A 351 27.69 -5.31 -36.81
N GLN A 352 28.05 -5.00 -35.56
CA GLN A 352 28.95 -5.86 -34.77
C GLN A 352 28.32 -7.22 -34.46
N PHE A 353 27.02 -7.27 -34.21
CA PHE A 353 26.31 -8.53 -33.97
C PHE A 353 26.23 -9.39 -35.24
N GLU A 354 25.92 -8.81 -36.40
CA GLU A 354 25.96 -9.51 -37.69
C GLU A 354 27.37 -10.02 -38.03
N MET A 355 28.42 -9.24 -37.77
CA MET A 355 29.80 -9.71 -37.99
C MET A 355 30.20 -10.86 -37.05
N THR A 356 29.58 -10.97 -35.88
CA THR A 356 29.85 -12.07 -34.93
C THR A 356 29.11 -13.35 -35.33
N ILE A 357 27.92 -13.23 -35.92
CA ILE A 357 27.12 -14.35 -36.43
C ILE A 357 27.63 -14.85 -37.78
N ASN A 358 28.01 -13.92 -38.67
CA ASN A 358 28.41 -14.21 -40.05
C ASN A 358 29.95 -14.21 -40.24
N GLY A 359 30.73 -14.09 -39.16
CA GLY A 359 32.17 -14.17 -39.21
C GLY A 359 32.63 -15.52 -39.77
N PRO A 360 33.70 -15.57 -40.59
CA PRO A 360 34.12 -16.80 -41.24
C PRO A 360 34.46 -17.85 -40.19
N GLN A 361 33.73 -18.97 -40.20
CA GLN A 361 34.18 -20.20 -39.57
C GLN A 361 35.57 -20.51 -40.13
N LYS A 362 36.62 -20.22 -39.36
CA LYS A 362 37.96 -20.75 -39.59
C LYS A 362 37.84 -22.27 -39.51
N ARG A 363 37.70 -22.87 -40.69
CA ARG A 363 37.80 -24.30 -40.90
C ARG A 363 39.28 -24.62 -40.75
N ASP A 364 39.67 -25.03 -39.54
CA ASP A 364 41.02 -25.49 -39.25
C ASP A 364 41.32 -26.75 -40.07
N SER A 365 41.98 -26.56 -41.23
CA SER A 365 42.70 -27.62 -41.91
C SER A 365 44.12 -27.69 -41.34
N PHE A 366 44.23 -28.25 -40.14
CA PHE A 366 45.47 -28.81 -39.65
C PHE A 366 45.38 -30.34 -39.84
N ILE A 367 46.48 -30.94 -40.29
CA ILE A 367 46.74 -32.39 -40.52
C ILE A 367 46.66 -32.83 -42.01
N SER A 368 47.80 -32.78 -42.69
CA SER A 368 48.45 -33.94 -43.34
C SER A 368 49.81 -33.49 -43.91
N HIS A 369 50.87 -33.78 -43.17
CA HIS A 369 51.88 -34.78 -43.51
C HIS A 369 52.82 -34.42 -44.66
N CYS A 370 53.99 -33.90 -44.27
CA CYS A 370 55.26 -34.10 -44.96
C CYS A 370 55.50 -35.60 -45.21
N ARG A 371 55.67 -35.97 -46.48
CA ARG A 371 56.64 -36.96 -46.96
C ARG A 371 56.87 -36.72 -48.44
N ILE A 372 58.04 -36.19 -48.78
CA ILE A 372 58.65 -36.35 -50.10
C ILE A 372 59.88 -37.24 -49.87
N ALA A 373 59.83 -38.42 -50.49
CA ALA A 373 60.95 -39.02 -51.18
C ALA A 373 60.67 -38.85 -52.68
#